data_AF-A0A2T3GTI2-F1
#
_entry.id   AF-A0A2T3GTI2-F1
#
_cell.length_a   1.000
_cell.length_b   1.000
_cell.length_c   1.000
_cell.angle_alpha   90.00
_cell.angle_beta   90.00
_cell.angle_gamma   90.00
#
_symmetry.space_group_name_H-M   'P 1'
#
loop_
_entity.id
_entity.type
_entity.pdbx_description
1 polymer ?
#
loop_
_entity_poly.entity_id
_entity_poly.type
_entity_poly.pdbx_seq_one_letter_code
_entity_poly.pdbx_strand_id
1 'polypeptide(L)'
;MSIASQSISTVDKDWWRGAVIYQIYPRSYQDSNGDGIGDLKGIAVRLPHVASLGVDAIWISPFFTSPMRDFGYDVSNYEDVDPIFGTLADFDVMVAEAHRLGIKVMIDLVLSHSSDRHPWFVESRSSKDNLKADWYVWADAKPDGTPPNNWLSIFGGSAWAWDPTRMQYYMHNFLISQPDLNLHNPEVQDRLLDVVRFWLDRGVDGFRLDTINFYFHDRELRDNPALEPSRRNASTAPAVNPYNFQEHLYDKNRPENLKFLQRFRAVLDEYPAIAAVGEVGDSQRGLEIVGEYTSGGDKMHMCYAFEFLAPDPLSPDRVEDVMKDFAVAAPEGWACWAFSNHDVVRHVSRWGSLVADRDALAKQYAALILTLRGSVCLYQGEELGLTEADLAYQDLQDPYGIQFWPEFKGRDGCRTPMVWDSQVTQGGFSTVKPWLPVPVEHILRAVSVQNGDENSVLEQYRRFLTFRKQHPAFAKGEIAFTEPQGDVLLYTRHYGSETILCVFNMSATETTATLPEGSWQALAGHGFASNNYGNKIDIPAWGAYFARLA
;
A
#
# COMPACT_ATOMS: atom_id res chain seq x y z
N MET A 1 17.90 -29.90 38.91
CA MET A 1 17.36 -29.58 37.57
C MET A 1 16.21 -28.62 37.77
N SER A 2 16.45 -27.32 37.59
CA SER A 2 15.41 -26.29 37.71
C SER A 2 14.76 -26.14 36.34
N ILE A 3 13.48 -26.46 36.26
CA ILE A 3 12.66 -26.22 35.07
C ILE A 3 12.49 -24.71 34.98
N ALA A 4 13.12 -24.09 33.98
CA ALA A 4 12.91 -22.69 33.68
C ALA A 4 11.46 -22.52 33.20
N SER A 5 10.68 -21.73 33.94
CA SER A 5 9.38 -21.25 33.51
C SER A 5 9.57 -20.40 32.25
N GLN A 6 9.09 -20.89 31.11
CA GLN A 6 8.89 -20.03 29.94
C GLN A 6 7.91 -18.93 30.35
N SER A 7 8.40 -17.69 30.39
CA SER A 7 7.54 -16.52 30.49
C SER A 7 6.66 -16.49 29.24
N ILE A 8 5.35 -16.63 29.40
CA ILE A 8 4.38 -16.32 28.35
C ILE A 8 4.61 -14.85 28.01
N SER A 9 5.26 -14.55 26.88
CA SER A 9 5.37 -13.17 26.42
C SER A 9 3.95 -12.68 26.16
N THR A 10 3.57 -11.58 26.81
CA THR A 10 2.30 -10.92 26.53
C THR A 10 2.29 -10.50 25.07
N VAL A 11 1.29 -10.95 24.32
CA VAL A 11 1.10 -10.55 22.91
C VAL A 11 0.98 -9.02 22.86
N ASP A 12 1.87 -8.37 22.11
CA ASP A 12 1.80 -6.91 21.88
C ASP A 12 0.61 -6.60 20.97
N LYS A 13 -0.45 -6.03 21.54
CA LYS A 13 -1.66 -5.64 20.81
C LYS A 13 -1.44 -4.44 19.89
N ASP A 14 -0.38 -3.67 20.12
CA ASP A 14 -0.03 -2.46 19.37
C ASP A 14 1.20 -2.69 18.46
N TRP A 15 1.54 -3.94 18.13
CA TRP A 15 2.66 -4.27 17.25
C TRP A 15 2.61 -3.47 15.94
N TRP A 16 1.40 -3.24 15.42
CA TRP A 16 1.13 -2.55 14.18
C TRP A 16 1.49 -1.07 14.22
N ARG A 17 1.49 -0.41 15.39
CA ARG A 17 1.86 1.01 15.51
C ARG A 17 3.36 1.17 15.31
N GLY A 18 3.75 1.60 14.11
CA GLY A 18 5.16 1.71 13.75
C GLY A 18 5.75 0.40 13.22
N ALA A 19 4.92 -0.57 12.84
CA ALA A 19 5.36 -1.75 12.11
C ALA A 19 5.88 -1.36 10.72
N VAL A 20 6.85 -2.11 10.23
CA VAL A 20 7.25 -2.12 8.82
C VAL A 20 6.64 -3.33 8.14
N ILE A 21 5.80 -3.09 7.15
CA ILE A 21 5.03 -4.06 6.38
C ILE A 21 5.66 -4.18 4.99
N TYR A 22 5.98 -5.39 4.55
CA TYR A 22 6.48 -5.65 3.20
C TYR A 22 5.36 -6.12 2.28
N GLN A 23 5.00 -5.31 1.30
CA GLN A 23 3.96 -5.65 0.34
C GLN A 23 4.50 -6.60 -0.73
N ILE A 24 3.82 -7.73 -0.88
CA ILE A 24 4.07 -8.76 -1.88
C ILE A 24 2.91 -8.77 -2.88
N TYR A 25 3.25 -8.67 -4.16
CA TYR A 25 2.33 -8.84 -5.28
C TYR A 25 2.46 -10.27 -5.83
N PRO A 26 1.56 -11.21 -5.49
CA PRO A 26 1.78 -12.65 -5.67
C PRO A 26 2.23 -13.05 -7.07
N ARG A 27 1.56 -12.53 -8.10
CA ARG A 27 1.83 -12.83 -9.51
C ARG A 27 3.28 -12.59 -9.93
N SER A 28 3.99 -11.73 -9.22
CA SER A 28 5.33 -11.26 -9.60
C SER A 28 6.37 -11.44 -8.51
N TYR A 29 6.10 -12.25 -7.48
CA TYR A 29 7.09 -12.49 -6.43
C TYR A 29 7.97 -13.70 -6.70
N GLN A 30 7.40 -14.89 -6.81
CA GLN A 30 8.14 -16.11 -7.15
C GLN A 30 7.20 -17.15 -7.74
N ASP A 31 7.48 -17.63 -8.94
CA ASP A 31 6.83 -18.80 -9.55
C ASP A 31 7.56 -20.06 -9.07
N SER A 32 6.83 -20.99 -8.45
CA SER A 32 7.37 -22.26 -7.95
C SER A 32 6.93 -23.49 -8.77
N ASN A 33 5.97 -23.32 -9.69
CA ASN A 33 5.36 -24.44 -10.43
C ASN A 33 5.73 -24.43 -11.93
N GLY A 34 6.35 -23.34 -12.42
CA GLY A 34 6.80 -23.18 -13.80
C GLY A 34 5.71 -22.78 -14.78
N ASP A 35 4.64 -22.09 -14.34
CA ASP A 35 3.58 -21.58 -15.22
C ASP A 35 3.76 -20.10 -15.63
N GLY A 36 4.78 -19.42 -15.08
CA GLY A 36 5.11 -18.02 -15.37
C GLY A 36 4.41 -17.00 -14.48
N ILE A 37 3.64 -17.44 -13.48
CA ILE A 37 2.94 -16.61 -12.49
C ILE A 37 3.42 -16.98 -11.10
N GLY A 38 3.68 -15.98 -10.26
CA GLY A 38 4.09 -16.22 -8.89
C GLY A 38 2.95 -16.74 -8.02
N ASP A 39 3.28 -17.58 -7.03
CA ASP A 39 2.31 -18.36 -6.26
C ASP A 39 2.64 -18.39 -4.74
N LEU A 40 1.71 -18.91 -3.92
CA LEU A 40 1.86 -18.91 -2.45
C LEU A 40 3.02 -19.78 -1.95
N LYS A 41 3.37 -20.87 -2.64
CA LYS A 41 4.54 -21.69 -2.29
C LYS A 41 5.82 -20.93 -2.61
N GLY A 42 5.84 -20.21 -3.73
CA GLY A 42 6.91 -19.29 -4.09
C GLY A 42 7.13 -18.22 -3.02
N ILE A 43 6.06 -17.62 -2.49
CA ILE A 43 6.14 -16.71 -1.34
C ILE A 43 6.78 -17.41 -0.16
N ALA A 44 6.28 -18.59 0.25
CA ALA A 44 6.81 -19.33 1.39
C ALA A 44 8.33 -19.62 1.26
N VAL A 45 8.79 -20.01 0.06
CA VAL A 45 10.22 -20.25 -0.22
C VAL A 45 11.07 -18.99 -0.07
N ARG A 46 10.49 -17.80 -0.32
CA ARG A 46 11.20 -16.52 -0.26
C ARG A 46 11.01 -15.77 1.07
N LEU A 47 10.19 -16.26 2.00
CA LEU A 47 10.05 -15.65 3.33
C LEU A 47 11.38 -15.48 4.10
N PRO A 48 12.40 -16.36 3.98
CA PRO A 48 13.71 -16.10 4.57
C PRO A 48 14.37 -14.80 4.08
N HIS A 49 14.15 -14.40 2.82
CA HIS A 49 14.61 -13.08 2.31
C HIS A 49 13.89 -11.95 3.05
N VAL A 50 12.56 -12.01 3.14
CA VAL A 50 11.75 -11.01 3.85
C VAL A 50 12.18 -10.91 5.33
N ALA A 51 12.38 -12.05 6.00
CA ALA A 51 12.87 -12.10 7.37
C ALA A 51 14.26 -11.44 7.50
N SER A 52 15.14 -11.65 6.53
CA SER A 52 16.48 -11.05 6.51
C SER A 52 16.47 -9.52 6.36
N LEU A 53 15.41 -8.93 5.78
CA LEU A 53 15.22 -7.48 5.76
C LEU A 53 14.98 -6.94 7.16
N GLY A 54 14.35 -7.73 8.04
CA GLY A 54 13.97 -7.31 9.37
C GLY A 54 12.66 -6.52 9.40
N VAL A 55 11.75 -6.77 8.46
CA VAL A 55 10.37 -6.25 8.53
C VAL A 55 9.57 -6.96 9.63
N ASP A 56 8.42 -6.41 10.00
CA ASP A 56 7.57 -6.93 11.07
C ASP A 56 6.38 -7.75 10.52
N ALA A 57 5.93 -7.40 9.31
CA ALA A 57 4.82 -8.06 8.63
C ALA A 57 5.02 -8.15 7.12
N ILE A 58 4.26 -9.05 6.49
CA ILE A 58 3.97 -9.00 5.05
C ILE A 58 2.53 -8.55 4.83
N TRP A 59 2.28 -7.86 3.73
CA TRP A 59 0.95 -7.68 3.16
C TRP A 59 0.91 -8.33 1.79
N ILE A 60 0.03 -9.31 1.60
CA ILE A 60 -0.14 -10.02 0.34
C ILE A 60 -1.32 -9.42 -0.43
N SER A 61 -1.07 -8.86 -1.62
CA SER A 61 -2.13 -8.47 -2.57
C SER A 61 -3.03 -9.67 -2.93
N PRO A 62 -4.23 -9.46 -3.52
CA PRO A 62 -5.24 -10.51 -3.66
C PRO A 62 -4.73 -11.79 -4.33
N PHE A 63 -5.02 -12.93 -3.70
CA PHE A 63 -4.78 -14.28 -4.21
C PHE A 63 -6.07 -15.13 -4.23
N PHE A 64 -7.22 -14.50 -4.00
CA PHE A 64 -8.53 -15.13 -3.99
C PHE A 64 -8.95 -15.58 -5.38
N THR A 65 -9.88 -16.54 -5.46
CA THR A 65 -10.41 -16.98 -6.76
C THR A 65 -10.96 -15.81 -7.57
N SER A 66 -10.42 -15.57 -8.76
CA SER A 66 -10.71 -14.39 -9.56
C SER A 66 -10.58 -14.69 -11.07
N PRO A 67 -11.40 -14.06 -11.93
CA PRO A 67 -11.15 -14.08 -13.38
C PRO A 67 -9.89 -13.34 -13.82
N MET A 68 -9.21 -12.64 -12.90
CA MET A 68 -7.98 -11.88 -13.11
C MET A 68 -8.13 -10.72 -14.09
N ARG A 69 -9.33 -10.14 -14.23
CA ARG A 69 -9.54 -8.96 -15.11
C ARG A 69 -8.91 -7.71 -14.52
N ASP A 70 -8.86 -7.61 -13.20
CA ASP A 70 -8.04 -6.63 -12.46
C ASP A 70 -7.03 -7.37 -11.56
N PHE A 71 -6.50 -8.48 -12.09
CA PHE A 71 -5.44 -9.29 -11.48
C PHE A 71 -5.63 -9.63 -10.00
N GLY A 72 -6.86 -10.02 -9.63
CA GLY A 72 -7.20 -10.49 -8.28
C GLY A 72 -8.13 -9.54 -7.53
N TYR A 73 -8.22 -8.27 -7.93
CA TYR A 73 -9.15 -7.31 -7.32
C TYR A 73 -10.61 -7.54 -7.76
N ASP A 74 -10.85 -8.29 -8.83
CA ASP A 74 -12.17 -8.80 -9.21
C ASP A 74 -12.44 -10.18 -8.59
N VAL A 75 -12.79 -10.22 -7.30
CA VAL A 75 -12.95 -11.46 -6.52
C VAL A 75 -14.24 -12.22 -6.87
N SER A 76 -14.14 -13.51 -7.20
CA SER A 76 -15.27 -14.41 -7.50
C SER A 76 -15.56 -15.45 -6.41
N ASN A 77 -14.61 -15.66 -5.49
CA ASN A 77 -14.84 -16.36 -4.24
C ASN A 77 -13.89 -15.79 -3.16
N TYR A 78 -14.45 -15.20 -2.12
CA TYR A 78 -13.69 -14.57 -1.04
C TYR A 78 -13.03 -15.55 -0.07
N GLU A 79 -13.46 -16.80 -0.05
CA GLU A 79 -13.09 -17.81 0.96
C GLU A 79 -12.29 -18.97 0.36
N ASP A 80 -11.66 -18.75 -0.79
CA ASP A 80 -10.79 -19.73 -1.42
C ASP A 80 -9.63 -19.06 -2.13
N VAL A 81 -8.58 -19.82 -2.37
CA VAL A 81 -7.39 -19.40 -3.11
C VAL A 81 -7.64 -19.64 -4.60
N ASP A 82 -7.23 -18.72 -5.47
CA ASP A 82 -7.27 -19.00 -6.91
C ASP A 82 -6.33 -20.17 -7.25
N PRO A 83 -6.76 -21.15 -8.06
CA PRO A 83 -5.91 -22.26 -8.46
C PRO A 83 -4.57 -21.84 -9.10
N ILE A 84 -4.46 -20.65 -9.71
CA ILE A 84 -3.16 -20.17 -10.23
C ILE A 84 -2.15 -19.86 -9.11
N PHE A 85 -2.62 -19.55 -7.90
CA PHE A 85 -1.78 -19.22 -6.75
C PHE A 85 -1.57 -20.40 -5.79
N GLY A 86 -2.32 -21.49 -5.96
CA GLY A 86 -2.23 -22.70 -5.15
C GLY A 86 -3.55 -23.08 -4.51
N THR A 87 -3.51 -23.45 -3.24
CA THR A 87 -4.65 -23.94 -2.46
C THR A 87 -4.71 -23.30 -1.08
N LEU A 88 -5.84 -23.42 -0.38
CA LEU A 88 -5.93 -23.03 1.05
C LEU A 88 -4.86 -23.71 1.92
N ALA A 89 -4.50 -24.96 1.63
CA ALA A 89 -3.44 -25.65 2.37
C ALA A 89 -2.06 -25.01 2.13
N ASP A 90 -1.80 -24.51 0.92
CA ASP A 90 -0.56 -23.80 0.61
C ASP A 90 -0.52 -22.43 1.32
N PHE A 91 -1.67 -21.77 1.44
CA PHE A 91 -1.81 -20.58 2.28
C PHE A 91 -1.49 -20.86 3.74
N ASP A 92 -2.08 -21.92 4.33
CA ASP A 92 -1.84 -22.29 5.72
C ASP A 92 -0.35 -22.60 5.99
N VAL A 93 0.32 -23.26 5.04
CA VAL A 93 1.78 -23.51 5.10
C VAL A 93 2.57 -22.21 5.03
N MET A 94 2.20 -21.27 4.15
CA MET A 94 2.85 -19.97 4.04
C MET A 94 2.69 -19.15 5.34
N VAL A 95 1.49 -19.13 5.93
CA VAL A 95 1.24 -18.47 7.23
C VAL A 95 2.10 -19.09 8.33
N ALA A 96 2.12 -20.41 8.41
CA ALA A 96 2.94 -21.12 9.41
C ALA A 96 4.43 -20.81 9.27
N GLU A 97 4.95 -20.71 8.05
CA GLU A 97 6.35 -20.36 7.79
C GLU A 97 6.64 -18.89 8.15
N ALA A 98 5.74 -17.97 7.83
CA ALA A 98 5.88 -16.56 8.21
C ALA A 98 5.92 -16.42 9.74
N HIS A 99 4.99 -17.07 10.46
CA HIS A 99 4.97 -17.08 11.92
C HIS A 99 6.22 -17.73 12.53
N ARG A 100 6.73 -18.82 11.93
CA ARG A 100 8.00 -19.45 12.34
C ARG A 100 9.19 -18.49 12.24
N LEU A 101 9.16 -17.59 11.26
CA LEU A 101 10.16 -16.54 11.05
C LEU A 101 9.89 -15.27 11.86
N GLY A 102 8.81 -15.23 12.65
CA GLY A 102 8.41 -14.07 13.44
C GLY A 102 7.78 -12.93 12.63
N ILE A 103 7.30 -13.23 11.42
CA ILE A 103 6.66 -12.27 10.52
C ILE A 103 5.14 -12.40 10.64
N LYS A 104 4.47 -11.26 10.80
CA LYS A 104 3.01 -11.16 10.79
C LYS A 104 2.45 -11.23 9.36
N VAL A 105 1.30 -11.86 9.16
CA VAL A 105 0.68 -12.00 7.83
C VAL A 105 -0.56 -11.14 7.73
N MET A 106 -0.50 -10.12 6.86
CA MET A 106 -1.66 -9.36 6.42
C MET A 106 -2.04 -9.75 5.00
N ILE A 107 -3.34 -9.74 4.70
CA ILE A 107 -3.84 -10.00 3.34
C ILE A 107 -4.73 -8.84 2.88
N ASP A 108 -4.85 -8.64 1.57
CA ASP A 108 -5.82 -7.72 1.01
C ASP A 108 -7.26 -8.20 1.27
N LEU A 109 -8.21 -7.29 1.42
CA LEU A 109 -9.65 -7.59 1.39
C LEU A 109 -10.36 -6.56 0.51
N VAL A 110 -10.99 -7.07 -0.54
CA VAL A 110 -11.69 -6.26 -1.56
C VAL A 110 -13.19 -6.26 -1.28
N LEU A 111 -13.60 -5.45 -0.30
CA LEU A 111 -14.98 -5.48 0.23
C LEU A 111 -15.95 -4.53 -0.46
N SER A 112 -15.46 -3.61 -1.31
CA SER A 112 -16.31 -2.63 -2.01
C SER A 112 -17.10 -3.24 -3.16
N HIS A 113 -16.50 -4.21 -3.85
CA HIS A 113 -17.02 -4.80 -5.07
C HIS A 113 -16.58 -6.26 -5.18
N SER A 114 -17.27 -7.02 -6.03
CA SER A 114 -16.88 -8.39 -6.39
C SER A 114 -16.78 -8.52 -7.92
N SER A 115 -16.28 -9.64 -8.42
CA SER A 115 -16.37 -9.99 -9.83
C SER A 115 -17.82 -10.14 -10.32
N ASP A 116 -18.07 -9.83 -11.59
CA ASP A 116 -19.30 -10.19 -12.31
C ASP A 116 -19.52 -11.71 -12.45
N ARG A 117 -18.51 -12.52 -12.11
CA ARG A 117 -18.59 -13.99 -12.00
C ARG A 117 -18.88 -14.47 -10.58
N HIS A 118 -18.87 -13.60 -9.58
CA HIS A 118 -19.18 -13.98 -8.21
C HIS A 118 -20.60 -14.56 -8.14
N PRO A 119 -20.84 -15.70 -7.47
CA PRO A 119 -22.18 -16.30 -7.38
C PRO A 119 -23.25 -15.33 -6.87
N TRP A 120 -22.88 -14.40 -5.98
CA TRP A 120 -23.77 -13.34 -5.53
C TRP A 120 -24.26 -12.44 -6.67
N PHE A 121 -23.37 -11.99 -7.57
CA PHE A 121 -23.78 -11.15 -8.69
C PHE A 121 -24.57 -11.94 -9.73
N VAL A 122 -24.17 -13.18 -10.00
CA VAL A 122 -24.87 -14.08 -10.92
C VAL A 122 -26.33 -14.31 -10.48
N GLU A 123 -26.55 -14.51 -9.18
CA GLU A 123 -27.90 -14.58 -8.61
C GLU A 123 -28.60 -13.22 -8.64
N SER A 124 -27.94 -12.15 -8.16
CA SER A 124 -28.50 -10.80 -8.10
C SER A 124 -29.01 -10.31 -9.45
N ARG A 125 -28.27 -10.58 -10.54
CA ARG A 125 -28.62 -10.18 -11.90
C ARG A 125 -29.69 -11.04 -12.56
N SER A 126 -30.05 -12.21 -12.00
CA SER A 126 -30.94 -13.16 -12.68
C SER A 126 -32.39 -12.66 -12.77
N SER A 127 -32.80 -11.79 -11.84
CA SER A 127 -34.12 -11.14 -11.82
C SER A 127 -34.13 -9.91 -10.89
N LYS A 128 -35.27 -9.21 -10.79
CA LYS A 128 -35.47 -8.11 -9.81
C LYS A 128 -35.99 -8.57 -8.44
N ASP A 129 -36.27 -9.86 -8.26
CA ASP A 129 -37.03 -10.41 -7.12
C ASP A 129 -36.37 -11.63 -6.44
N ASN A 130 -35.16 -12.01 -6.85
CA ASN A 130 -34.37 -13.04 -6.18
C ASN A 130 -33.83 -12.55 -4.82
N LEU A 131 -33.31 -13.47 -4.01
CA LEU A 131 -32.84 -13.20 -2.65
C LEU A 131 -31.65 -12.23 -2.59
N LYS A 132 -30.90 -12.06 -3.68
CA LYS A 132 -29.74 -11.16 -3.79
C LYS A 132 -30.00 -9.95 -4.66
N ALA A 133 -31.26 -9.66 -5.00
CA ALA A 133 -31.61 -8.58 -5.93
C ALA A 133 -31.13 -7.20 -5.44
N ASP A 134 -30.96 -7.02 -4.13
CA ASP A 134 -30.46 -5.80 -3.48
C ASP A 134 -29.05 -5.97 -2.85
N TRP A 135 -28.28 -6.99 -3.27
CA TRP A 135 -26.90 -7.16 -2.80
C TRP A 135 -25.89 -6.30 -3.58
N TYR A 136 -26.30 -5.74 -4.72
CA TYR A 136 -25.51 -4.85 -5.57
C TYR A 136 -26.31 -3.58 -5.86
N VAL A 137 -25.60 -2.53 -6.27
CA VAL A 137 -26.23 -1.23 -6.51
C VAL A 137 -26.92 -1.23 -7.88
N TRP A 138 -28.23 -1.43 -7.90
CA TRP A 138 -29.06 -1.42 -9.11
C TRP A 138 -29.89 -0.14 -9.20
N ALA A 139 -30.03 0.41 -10.41
CA ALA A 139 -30.87 1.57 -10.68
C ALA A 139 -31.58 1.44 -12.04
N ASP A 140 -32.80 1.96 -12.14
CA ASP A 140 -33.46 2.09 -13.44
C ASP A 140 -32.75 3.15 -14.29
N ALA A 141 -32.84 3.02 -15.62
CA ALA A 141 -32.40 4.05 -16.54
C ALA A 141 -33.25 5.33 -16.39
N LYS A 142 -32.69 6.47 -16.78
CA LYS A 142 -33.49 7.68 -17.03
C LYS A 142 -34.52 7.41 -18.15
N PRO A 143 -35.59 8.24 -18.28
CA PRO A 143 -36.61 8.03 -19.30
C PRO A 143 -36.10 7.98 -20.76
N ASP A 144 -34.93 8.55 -21.03
CA ASP A 144 -34.26 8.52 -22.33
C ASP A 144 -33.32 7.31 -22.52
N GLY A 145 -33.26 6.41 -21.53
CA GLY A 145 -32.41 5.23 -21.52
C GLY A 145 -30.98 5.47 -21.04
N THR A 146 -30.62 6.68 -20.60
CA THR A 146 -29.26 6.99 -20.12
C THR A 146 -29.03 6.55 -18.66
N PRO A 147 -27.76 6.47 -18.21
CA PRO A 147 -27.42 6.19 -16.82
C PRO A 147 -28.13 7.08 -15.78
N PRO A 148 -28.33 6.60 -14.55
CA PRO A 148 -29.11 7.31 -13.52
C PRO A 148 -28.48 8.63 -13.06
N ASN A 149 -27.16 8.78 -13.13
CA ASN A 149 -26.44 10.00 -12.77
C ASN A 149 -25.11 10.12 -13.53
N ASN A 150 -24.32 11.14 -13.18
CA ASN A 150 -23.08 11.51 -13.86
C ASN A 150 -21.81 10.81 -13.35
N TRP A 151 -21.91 9.85 -12.42
CA TRP A 151 -20.73 9.21 -11.84
C TRP A 151 -19.88 8.50 -12.90
N LEU A 152 -18.56 8.55 -12.71
CA LEU A 152 -17.56 8.01 -13.63
C LEU A 152 -16.77 6.88 -12.99
N SER A 153 -16.45 5.86 -13.79
CA SER A 153 -15.50 4.82 -13.39
C SER A 153 -14.08 5.39 -13.42
N ILE A 154 -13.26 5.03 -12.43
CA ILE A 154 -11.83 5.34 -12.40
C ILE A 154 -11.11 4.75 -13.62
N PHE A 155 -11.57 3.58 -14.09
CA PHE A 155 -11.02 2.89 -15.25
C PHE A 155 -11.68 3.28 -16.57
N GLY A 156 -12.44 4.38 -16.58
CA GLY A 156 -12.93 5.03 -17.78
C GLY A 156 -14.41 4.76 -18.09
N GLY A 157 -15.09 5.80 -18.58
CA GLY A 157 -16.51 5.75 -18.91
C GLY A 157 -17.43 6.01 -17.71
N SER A 158 -18.72 5.75 -17.89
CA SER A 158 -19.72 5.86 -16.82
C SER A 158 -19.46 4.80 -15.75
N ALA A 159 -19.78 5.11 -14.49
CA ALA A 159 -19.81 4.14 -13.39
C ALA A 159 -21.03 3.21 -13.45
N TRP A 160 -21.75 3.14 -14.58
CA TRP A 160 -22.99 2.39 -14.73
C TRP A 160 -22.98 1.55 -16.00
N ALA A 161 -23.22 0.25 -15.84
CA ALA A 161 -23.33 -0.69 -16.96
C ALA A 161 -24.75 -1.24 -17.05
N TRP A 162 -25.30 -1.28 -18.27
CA TRP A 162 -26.65 -1.79 -18.52
C TRP A 162 -26.68 -3.32 -18.50
N ASP A 163 -27.59 -3.89 -17.72
CA ASP A 163 -27.89 -5.33 -17.74
C ASP A 163 -29.22 -5.60 -18.49
N PRO A 164 -29.20 -6.39 -19.57
CA PRO A 164 -30.40 -6.66 -20.35
C PRO A 164 -31.38 -7.62 -19.68
N THR A 165 -30.96 -8.39 -18.67
CA THR A 165 -31.81 -9.34 -17.95
C THR A 165 -32.72 -8.60 -16.97
N ARG A 166 -32.17 -7.65 -16.22
CA ARG A 166 -32.96 -6.80 -15.30
C ARG A 166 -33.53 -5.56 -15.98
N MET A 167 -33.03 -5.18 -17.15
CA MET A 167 -33.31 -3.88 -17.75
C MET A 167 -33.04 -2.74 -16.76
N GLN A 168 -31.88 -2.81 -16.10
CA GLN A 168 -31.40 -1.87 -15.11
C GLN A 168 -29.91 -1.65 -15.30
N TYR A 169 -29.42 -0.51 -14.83
CA TYR A 169 -28.00 -0.27 -14.64
C TYR A 169 -27.54 -0.87 -13.31
N TYR A 170 -26.32 -1.39 -13.26
CA TYR A 170 -25.60 -1.63 -12.01
C TYR A 170 -24.37 -0.73 -11.92
N MET A 171 -24.02 -0.33 -10.69
CA MET A 171 -22.87 0.52 -10.42
C MET A 171 -21.55 -0.27 -10.49
N HIS A 172 -20.51 0.36 -11.01
CA HIS A 172 -19.12 -0.09 -10.94
C HIS A 172 -18.17 1.12 -10.89
N ASN A 173 -17.45 1.30 -9.78
CA ASN A 173 -16.42 2.34 -9.63
C ASN A 173 -15.16 2.04 -10.46
N PHE A 174 -14.91 0.75 -10.72
CA PHE A 174 -13.74 0.24 -11.44
C PHE A 174 -14.15 -0.39 -12.77
N LEU A 175 -13.67 -1.59 -13.10
CA LEU A 175 -14.08 -2.28 -14.33
C LEU A 175 -15.58 -2.57 -14.31
N ILE A 176 -16.18 -2.65 -15.51
CA ILE A 176 -17.55 -3.16 -15.69
C ILE A 176 -17.72 -4.54 -15.02
N SER A 177 -16.67 -5.34 -14.99
CA SER A 177 -16.66 -6.65 -14.35
C SER A 177 -16.47 -6.64 -12.83
N GLN A 178 -16.45 -5.46 -12.20
CA GLN A 178 -16.36 -5.24 -10.76
C GLN A 178 -17.62 -4.52 -10.26
N PRO A 179 -18.82 -5.14 -10.33
CA PRO A 179 -20.03 -4.56 -9.78
C PRO A 179 -19.88 -4.26 -8.28
N ASP A 180 -20.21 -3.04 -7.88
CA ASP A 180 -20.15 -2.58 -6.48
C ASP A 180 -21.25 -3.23 -5.65
N LEU A 181 -20.85 -3.69 -4.45
CA LEU A 181 -21.76 -4.26 -3.47
C LEU A 181 -22.59 -3.15 -2.83
N ASN A 182 -23.86 -3.44 -2.55
CA ASN A 182 -24.73 -2.49 -1.85
C ASN A 182 -24.56 -2.63 -0.33
N LEU A 183 -23.58 -1.94 0.27
CA LEU A 183 -23.39 -2.01 1.73
C LEU A 183 -24.50 -1.32 2.54
N HIS A 184 -25.49 -0.66 1.92
CA HIS A 184 -26.72 -0.28 2.64
C HIS A 184 -27.54 -1.49 3.07
N ASN A 185 -27.34 -2.65 2.45
CA ASN A 185 -27.97 -3.91 2.81
C ASN A 185 -27.20 -4.56 3.99
N PRO A 186 -27.85 -4.77 5.15
CA PRO A 186 -27.18 -5.37 6.31
C PRO A 186 -26.73 -6.82 6.07
N GLU A 187 -27.40 -7.60 5.21
CA GLU A 187 -26.99 -8.98 4.90
C GLU A 187 -25.66 -9.01 4.16
N VAL A 188 -25.41 -8.02 3.28
CA VAL A 188 -24.12 -7.85 2.61
C VAL A 188 -23.04 -7.54 3.64
N GLN A 189 -23.30 -6.61 4.57
CA GLN A 189 -22.35 -6.29 5.64
C GLN A 189 -22.05 -7.53 6.49
N ASP A 190 -23.07 -8.28 6.92
CA ASP A 190 -22.92 -9.49 7.72
C ASP A 190 -22.05 -10.53 6.99
N ARG A 191 -22.35 -10.76 5.72
CA ARG A 191 -21.61 -11.75 4.92
C ARG A 191 -20.15 -11.36 4.70
N LEU A 192 -19.85 -10.07 4.50
CA LEU A 192 -18.49 -9.57 4.39
C LEU A 192 -17.74 -9.73 5.72
N LEU A 193 -18.39 -9.49 6.86
CA LEU A 193 -17.78 -9.74 8.18
C LEU A 193 -17.51 -11.23 8.43
N ASP A 194 -18.32 -12.13 7.90
CA ASP A 194 -18.04 -13.57 7.96
C ASP A 194 -16.81 -13.96 7.13
N VAL A 195 -16.60 -13.32 5.97
CA VAL A 195 -15.36 -13.46 5.18
C VAL A 195 -14.14 -13.03 6.00
N VAL A 196 -14.24 -11.92 6.76
CA VAL A 196 -13.16 -11.48 7.66
C VAL A 196 -12.83 -12.58 8.67
N ARG A 197 -13.84 -13.14 9.34
CA ARG A 197 -13.65 -14.23 10.32
C ARG A 197 -13.03 -15.48 9.70
N PHE A 198 -13.44 -15.85 8.49
CA PHE A 198 -12.88 -17.01 7.77
C PHE A 198 -11.35 -16.95 7.66
N TRP A 199 -10.79 -15.77 7.39
CA TRP A 199 -9.34 -15.57 7.27
C TRP A 199 -8.66 -15.40 8.63
N LEU A 200 -9.31 -14.75 9.60
CA LEU A 200 -8.81 -14.66 10.98
C LEU A 200 -8.69 -16.05 11.64
N ASP A 201 -9.67 -16.93 11.41
CA ASP A 201 -9.65 -18.32 11.89
C ASP A 201 -8.51 -19.14 11.29
N ARG A 202 -7.89 -18.66 10.20
CA ARG A 202 -6.71 -19.25 9.55
C ARG A 202 -5.38 -18.62 9.98
N GLY A 203 -5.40 -17.74 10.98
CA GLY A 203 -4.18 -17.17 11.55
C GLY A 203 -3.64 -15.94 10.83
N VAL A 204 -4.45 -15.28 10.01
CA VAL A 204 -4.13 -13.93 9.51
C VAL A 204 -4.01 -12.96 10.69
N ASP A 205 -2.95 -12.14 10.68
CA ASP A 205 -2.67 -11.12 11.71
C ASP A 205 -3.27 -9.74 11.36
N GLY A 206 -3.83 -9.59 10.17
CA GLY A 206 -4.46 -8.34 9.77
C GLY A 206 -4.87 -8.24 8.32
N PHE A 207 -5.41 -7.08 7.97
CA PHE A 207 -5.93 -6.82 6.63
C PHE A 207 -5.46 -5.49 6.07
N ARG A 208 -5.18 -5.46 4.77
CA ARG A 208 -5.26 -4.22 4.00
C ARG A 208 -6.64 -4.17 3.38
N LEU A 209 -7.39 -3.09 3.63
CA LEU A 209 -8.71 -2.89 3.09
C LEU A 209 -8.64 -2.05 1.82
N ASP A 210 -8.94 -2.68 0.70
CA ASP A 210 -9.01 -2.02 -0.61
C ASP A 210 -10.09 -0.94 -0.62
N THR A 211 -9.73 0.21 -1.20
CA THR A 211 -10.66 1.31 -1.52
C THR A 211 -11.68 1.58 -0.40
N ILE A 212 -11.20 1.65 0.85
CA ILE A 212 -12.03 1.55 2.05
C ILE A 212 -13.13 2.62 2.12
N ASN A 213 -12.92 3.75 1.46
CA ASN A 213 -13.85 4.87 1.41
C ASN A 213 -14.93 4.75 0.32
N PHE A 214 -14.94 3.68 -0.48
CA PHE A 214 -15.89 3.44 -1.58
C PHE A 214 -17.08 2.54 -1.19
N TYR A 215 -17.06 1.96 0.01
CA TYR A 215 -18.05 0.97 0.46
C TYR A 215 -19.51 1.40 0.38
N PHE A 216 -19.77 2.68 0.59
CA PHE A 216 -21.12 3.23 0.54
C PHE A 216 -21.20 4.31 -0.54
N HIS A 217 -22.32 4.29 -1.27
CA HIS A 217 -22.73 5.31 -2.22
C HIS A 217 -23.95 6.08 -1.67
N ASP A 218 -24.27 7.22 -2.26
CA ASP A 218 -25.44 8.02 -1.90
C ASP A 218 -26.75 7.37 -2.36
N ARG A 219 -27.68 7.09 -1.43
CA ARG A 219 -28.96 6.43 -1.74
C ARG A 219 -29.85 7.21 -2.71
N GLU A 220 -29.70 8.53 -2.74
CA GLU A 220 -30.45 9.40 -3.65
C GLU A 220 -29.85 9.43 -5.06
N LEU A 221 -28.69 8.79 -5.26
CA LEU A 221 -27.96 8.73 -6.53
C LEU A 221 -27.71 10.12 -7.13
N ARG A 222 -27.44 11.13 -6.29
CA ARG A 222 -27.23 12.51 -6.74
C ARG A 222 -26.00 12.65 -7.63
N ASP A 223 -26.11 13.51 -8.64
CA ASP A 223 -24.97 13.90 -9.48
C ASP A 223 -23.87 14.55 -8.63
N ASN A 224 -22.61 14.17 -8.86
CA ASN A 224 -21.47 14.89 -8.32
C ASN A 224 -21.33 16.27 -8.97
N PRO A 225 -21.03 17.33 -8.20
CA PRO A 225 -20.69 18.62 -8.79
C PRO A 225 -19.36 18.55 -9.56
N ALA A 226 -19.17 19.47 -10.50
CA ALA A 226 -17.90 19.62 -11.18
C ALA A 226 -16.84 20.15 -10.22
N LEU A 227 -15.62 19.61 -10.29
CA LEU A 227 -14.48 20.12 -9.54
C LEU A 227 -13.90 21.35 -10.26
N GLU A 228 -13.71 22.42 -9.48
CA GLU A 228 -13.05 23.64 -9.94
C GLU A 228 -11.71 23.32 -10.62
N PRO A 229 -11.43 23.85 -11.84
CA PRO A 229 -10.23 23.50 -12.59
C PRO A 229 -8.92 23.69 -11.83
N SER A 230 -8.83 24.70 -10.95
CA SER A 230 -7.64 24.97 -10.13
C SER A 230 -7.40 23.96 -9.00
N ARG A 231 -8.40 23.15 -8.65
CA ARG A 231 -8.30 22.09 -7.62
C ARG A 231 -8.00 20.71 -8.20
N ARG A 232 -7.96 20.57 -9.54
CA ARG A 232 -7.68 19.30 -10.21
C ARG A 232 -6.21 18.96 -10.05
N ASN A 233 -5.93 17.70 -9.70
CA ASN A 233 -4.58 17.18 -9.54
C ASN A 233 -4.53 15.71 -10.01
N ALA A 234 -3.34 15.12 -10.01
CA ALA A 234 -3.10 13.76 -10.47
C ALA A 234 -2.65 12.82 -9.34
N SER A 235 -3.07 13.08 -8.11
CA SER A 235 -2.57 12.35 -6.93
C SER A 235 -3.13 10.94 -6.83
N THR A 236 -4.43 10.75 -7.11
CA THR A 236 -5.09 9.43 -7.03
C THR A 236 -5.45 8.83 -8.39
N ALA A 237 -5.61 9.66 -9.43
CA ALA A 237 -5.87 9.22 -10.80
C ALA A 237 -5.07 10.11 -11.78
N PRO A 238 -4.61 9.59 -12.93
CA PRO A 238 -3.72 10.32 -13.83
C PRO A 238 -4.43 11.55 -14.40
N ALA A 239 -3.65 12.60 -14.74
CA ALA A 239 -4.20 13.89 -15.18
C ALA A 239 -5.15 13.80 -16.39
N VAL A 240 -4.99 12.78 -17.24
CA VAL A 240 -5.83 12.53 -18.42
C VAL A 240 -7.18 11.90 -18.09
N ASN A 241 -7.39 11.47 -16.85
CA ASN A 241 -8.60 10.77 -16.44
C ASN A 241 -9.76 11.76 -16.18
N PRO A 242 -10.92 11.62 -16.88
CA PRO A 242 -12.07 12.47 -16.65
C PRO A 242 -12.67 12.33 -15.24
N TYR A 243 -12.34 11.27 -14.50
CA TYR A 243 -12.70 11.11 -13.09
C TYR A 243 -12.32 12.37 -12.26
N ASN A 244 -11.14 12.95 -12.52
CA ASN A 244 -10.63 14.14 -11.83
C ASN A 244 -11.42 15.44 -12.09
N PHE A 245 -12.47 15.41 -12.91
CA PHE A 245 -13.31 16.58 -13.20
C PHE A 245 -14.50 16.70 -12.26
N GLN A 246 -14.71 15.74 -11.37
CA GLN A 246 -15.81 15.73 -10.41
C GLN A 246 -15.31 15.92 -8.98
N GLU A 247 -16.09 16.59 -8.16
CA GLU A 247 -15.91 16.58 -6.72
C GLU A 247 -16.74 15.41 -6.17
N HIS A 248 -16.05 14.38 -5.71
CA HIS A 248 -16.62 13.08 -5.35
C HIS A 248 -17.32 13.11 -3.98
N LEU A 249 -18.55 13.63 -3.95
CA LEU A 249 -19.34 13.80 -2.73
C LEU A 249 -20.36 12.69 -2.50
N TYR A 250 -20.86 12.07 -3.58
CA TYR A 250 -22.03 11.19 -3.53
C TYR A 250 -21.73 9.76 -3.96
N ASP A 251 -20.77 9.54 -4.84
CA ASP A 251 -20.35 8.21 -5.30
C ASP A 251 -19.55 7.42 -4.27
N LYS A 252 -18.95 8.10 -3.27
CA LYS A 252 -18.16 7.50 -2.19
C LYS A 252 -18.15 8.38 -0.93
N ASN A 253 -17.30 8.03 0.05
CA ASN A 253 -17.05 8.82 1.28
C ASN A 253 -18.30 9.06 2.15
N ARG A 254 -19.27 8.14 2.13
CA ARG A 254 -20.55 8.34 2.82
C ARG A 254 -20.44 8.11 4.32
N PRO A 255 -21.15 8.90 5.16
CA PRO A 255 -21.03 8.86 6.62
C PRO A 255 -21.43 7.50 7.22
N GLU A 256 -22.27 6.72 6.55
CA GLU A 256 -22.66 5.37 6.95
C GLU A 256 -21.47 4.43 7.06
N ASN A 257 -20.40 4.67 6.29
CA ASN A 257 -19.20 3.84 6.33
C ASN A 257 -18.56 3.82 7.73
N LEU A 258 -18.61 4.92 8.47
CA LEU A 258 -18.08 4.98 9.83
C LEU A 258 -18.73 3.93 10.75
N LYS A 259 -20.03 3.65 10.57
CA LYS A 259 -20.74 2.62 11.33
C LYS A 259 -20.33 1.22 10.91
N PHE A 260 -20.13 0.98 9.62
CA PHE A 260 -19.60 -0.30 9.16
C PHE A 260 -18.18 -0.54 9.68
N LEU A 261 -17.31 0.46 9.66
CA LEU A 261 -15.95 0.35 10.21
C LEU A 261 -15.93 0.05 11.71
N GLN A 262 -16.90 0.56 12.49
CA GLN A 262 -17.07 0.17 13.89
C GLN A 262 -17.43 -1.31 14.03
N ARG A 263 -18.30 -1.84 13.18
CA ARG A 263 -18.65 -3.27 13.16
C ARG A 263 -17.47 -4.13 12.73
N PHE A 264 -16.75 -3.71 11.70
CA PHE A 264 -15.53 -4.37 11.24
C PHE A 264 -14.48 -4.42 12.35
N ARG A 265 -14.24 -3.31 13.03
CA ARG A 265 -13.32 -3.26 14.17
C ARG A 265 -13.75 -4.19 15.31
N ALA A 266 -15.04 -4.24 15.63
CA ALA A 266 -15.55 -5.16 16.64
C ALA A 266 -15.24 -6.64 16.31
N VAL A 267 -15.27 -7.03 15.02
CA VAL A 267 -14.83 -8.37 14.59
C VAL A 267 -13.33 -8.57 14.84
N LEU A 268 -12.49 -7.58 14.50
CA LEU A 268 -11.05 -7.71 14.73
C LEU A 268 -10.72 -7.83 16.23
N ASP A 269 -11.47 -7.12 17.08
CA ASP A 269 -11.30 -7.16 18.54
C ASP A 269 -11.72 -8.52 19.17
N GLU A 270 -12.42 -9.40 18.43
CA GLU A 270 -12.67 -10.79 18.83
C GLU A 270 -11.38 -11.62 18.87
N TYR A 271 -10.33 -11.18 18.17
CA TYR A 271 -9.06 -11.88 18.00
C TYR A 271 -7.90 -11.10 18.63
N PRO A 272 -6.87 -11.80 19.15
CA PRO A 272 -5.76 -11.12 19.82
C PRO A 272 -4.81 -10.44 18.82
N ALA A 273 -4.61 -9.13 18.99
CA ALA A 273 -3.56 -8.37 18.31
C ALA A 273 -3.66 -8.37 16.77
N ILE A 274 -4.88 -8.25 16.25
CA ILE A 274 -5.16 -8.04 14.83
C ILE A 274 -5.06 -6.56 14.49
N ALA A 275 -4.53 -6.24 13.31
CA ALA A 275 -4.47 -4.88 12.79
C ALA A 275 -5.13 -4.76 11.41
N ALA A 276 -5.50 -3.55 11.03
CA ALA A 276 -5.95 -3.30 9.67
C ALA A 276 -5.51 -1.93 9.17
N VAL A 277 -5.14 -1.88 7.89
CA VAL A 277 -4.77 -0.66 7.17
C VAL A 277 -5.76 -0.40 6.04
N GLY A 278 -6.41 0.76 6.05
CA GLY A 278 -7.30 1.17 4.96
C GLY A 278 -6.58 1.95 3.86
N GLU A 279 -6.86 1.63 2.60
CA GLU A 279 -6.49 2.51 1.49
C GLU A 279 -7.55 3.60 1.30
N VAL A 280 -7.15 4.86 1.48
CA VAL A 280 -8.01 6.02 1.21
C VAL A 280 -7.68 6.58 -0.17
N GLY A 281 -8.59 6.39 -1.12
CA GLY A 281 -8.50 6.95 -2.47
C GLY A 281 -9.32 8.22 -2.60
N ASP A 282 -8.77 9.37 -2.18
CA ASP A 282 -9.39 10.69 -2.36
C ASP A 282 -8.36 11.81 -2.54
N SER A 283 -8.51 12.63 -3.58
CA SER A 283 -7.55 13.69 -3.93
C SER A 283 -7.83 15.04 -3.25
N GLN A 284 -8.96 15.18 -2.56
CA GLN A 284 -9.42 16.46 -1.99
C GLN A 284 -9.50 16.40 -0.47
N ARG A 285 -9.84 15.24 0.09
CA ARG A 285 -10.12 15.01 1.51
C ARG A 285 -9.36 13.82 2.09
N GLY A 286 -8.30 13.35 1.43
CA GLY A 286 -7.55 12.13 1.79
C GLY A 286 -7.20 12.07 3.29
N LEU A 287 -6.42 13.04 3.79
CA LEU A 287 -6.02 13.09 5.20
C LEU A 287 -7.19 13.26 6.18
N GLU A 288 -8.23 14.00 5.80
CA GLU A 288 -9.43 14.18 6.63
C GLU A 288 -10.16 12.84 6.81
N ILE A 289 -10.34 12.09 5.73
CA ILE A 289 -10.95 10.76 5.76
C ILE A 289 -10.08 9.78 6.57
N VAL A 290 -8.75 9.85 6.44
CA VAL A 290 -7.83 9.09 7.29
C VAL A 290 -8.08 9.40 8.77
N GLY A 291 -8.22 10.69 9.14
CA GLY A 291 -8.53 11.10 10.50
C GLY A 291 -9.89 10.61 10.99
N GLU A 292 -10.93 10.75 10.17
CA GLU A 292 -12.26 10.21 10.45
C GLU A 292 -12.21 8.70 10.69
N TYR A 293 -11.47 7.93 9.87
CA TYR A 293 -11.49 6.47 9.90
C TYR A 293 -10.61 5.87 11.00
N THR A 294 -9.61 6.63 11.49
CA THR A 294 -8.65 6.16 12.52
C THR A 294 -8.84 6.78 13.91
N SER A 295 -9.78 7.72 14.07
CA SER A 295 -10.12 8.35 15.35
C SER A 295 -10.96 7.45 16.27
N GLY A 296 -11.05 7.81 17.57
CA GLY A 296 -11.97 7.18 18.54
C GLY A 296 -11.56 5.78 19.02
N GLY A 297 -10.54 5.16 18.40
CA GLY A 297 -10.03 3.86 18.81
C GLY A 297 -10.95 2.66 18.52
N ASP A 298 -12.06 2.89 17.81
CA ASP A 298 -13.15 1.94 17.58
C ASP A 298 -13.42 1.66 16.08
N LYS A 299 -12.54 2.13 15.19
CA LYS A 299 -12.59 1.91 13.73
C LYS A 299 -11.25 1.34 13.24
N MET A 300 -10.68 1.90 12.18
CA MET A 300 -9.42 1.42 11.61
C MET A 300 -8.25 1.66 12.55
N HIS A 301 -7.30 0.73 12.56
CA HIS A 301 -6.04 0.89 13.27
C HIS A 301 -5.19 1.95 12.59
N MET A 302 -5.08 1.86 11.27
CA MET A 302 -4.35 2.82 10.44
C MET A 302 -4.99 2.94 9.06
N CYS A 303 -4.63 4.00 8.34
CA CYS A 303 -4.90 4.14 6.91
C CYS A 303 -3.66 4.72 6.22
N TYR A 304 -3.57 4.54 4.91
CA TYR A 304 -2.69 5.34 4.07
C TYR A 304 -3.52 6.15 3.07
N ALA A 305 -3.00 7.31 2.71
CA ALA A 305 -3.49 8.14 1.63
C ALA A 305 -2.33 8.42 0.64
N PHE A 306 -2.62 9.13 -0.44
CA PHE A 306 -1.76 9.20 -1.62
C PHE A 306 -0.70 10.32 -1.57
N GLU A 307 -0.55 11.04 -0.47
CA GLU A 307 0.34 12.21 -0.34
C GLU A 307 1.80 11.87 -0.70
N PHE A 308 2.26 10.68 -0.28
CA PHE A 308 3.59 10.14 -0.59
C PHE A 308 3.60 9.10 -1.72
N LEU A 309 2.48 8.90 -2.42
CA LEU A 309 2.38 8.07 -3.63
C LEU A 309 2.18 8.92 -4.89
N ALA A 310 1.87 10.21 -4.74
CA ALA A 310 1.62 11.15 -5.81
C ALA A 310 2.86 11.40 -6.71
N PRO A 311 2.64 11.96 -7.92
CA PRO A 311 3.71 12.15 -8.90
C PRO A 311 4.81 13.13 -8.49
N ASP A 312 4.50 14.21 -7.76
CA ASP A 312 5.52 15.23 -7.52
C ASP A 312 6.59 14.77 -6.53
N PRO A 313 7.86 15.15 -6.75
CA PRO A 313 8.99 14.73 -5.93
C PRO A 313 8.90 15.30 -4.51
N LEU A 314 9.57 14.61 -3.58
CA LEU A 314 9.70 15.08 -2.21
C LEU A 314 10.71 16.24 -2.13
N SER A 315 10.29 17.31 -1.47
CA SER A 315 11.16 18.38 -0.96
C SER A 315 11.10 18.38 0.58
N PRO A 316 12.03 19.04 1.27
CA PRO A 316 11.94 19.24 2.72
C PRO A 316 10.58 19.82 3.15
N ASP A 317 10.13 20.88 2.48
CA ASP A 317 8.83 21.53 2.75
C ASP A 317 7.67 20.55 2.58
N ARG A 318 7.63 19.77 1.49
CA ARG A 318 6.55 18.81 1.24
C ARG A 318 6.47 17.74 2.33
N VAL A 319 7.61 17.24 2.81
CA VAL A 319 7.62 16.25 3.89
C VAL A 319 7.09 16.86 5.19
N GLU A 320 7.53 18.08 5.52
CA GLU A 320 7.05 18.80 6.70
C GLU A 320 5.55 19.11 6.62
N ASP A 321 5.09 19.63 5.49
CA ASP A 321 3.69 20.00 5.25
C ASP A 321 2.77 18.79 5.37
N VAL A 322 3.09 17.67 4.71
CA VAL A 322 2.27 16.44 4.80
C VAL A 322 2.16 15.95 6.25
N MET A 323 3.27 15.99 7.00
CA MET A 323 3.26 15.53 8.40
C MET A 323 2.50 16.49 9.33
N LYS A 324 2.56 17.81 9.09
CA LYS A 324 1.77 18.82 9.80
C LYS A 324 0.28 18.70 9.48
N ASP A 325 -0.06 18.58 8.21
CA ASP A 325 -1.43 18.44 7.74
C ASP A 325 -2.05 17.15 8.28
N PHE A 326 -1.31 16.05 8.30
CA PHE A 326 -1.75 14.81 8.93
C PHE A 326 -2.00 14.99 10.44
N ALA A 327 -1.11 15.67 11.16
CA ALA A 327 -1.29 15.91 12.60
C ALA A 327 -2.54 16.77 12.90
N VAL A 328 -2.91 17.69 11.99
CA VAL A 328 -4.12 18.50 12.10
C VAL A 328 -5.37 17.69 11.73
N ALA A 329 -5.34 16.95 10.62
CA ALA A 329 -6.48 16.21 10.10
C ALA A 329 -6.80 14.94 10.92
N ALA A 330 -5.77 14.30 11.48
CA ALA A 330 -5.86 13.01 12.17
C ALA A 330 -5.12 13.03 13.53
N PRO A 331 -5.49 13.90 14.48
CA PRO A 331 -4.75 14.09 15.74
C PRO A 331 -4.69 12.82 16.61
N GLU A 332 -5.75 12.00 16.59
CA GLU A 332 -5.82 10.70 17.26
C GLU A 332 -5.41 9.53 16.35
N GLY A 333 -5.26 9.81 15.05
CA GLY A 333 -5.08 8.82 14.01
C GLY A 333 -3.66 8.27 13.92
N TRP A 334 -3.53 7.21 13.13
CA TRP A 334 -2.26 6.60 12.81
C TRP A 334 -2.16 6.33 11.30
N ALA A 335 -1.12 6.87 10.67
CA ALA A 335 -0.86 6.66 9.26
C ALA A 335 0.01 5.41 9.04
N CYS A 336 -0.19 4.77 7.89
CA CYS A 336 0.80 3.91 7.27
C CYS A 336 1.36 4.66 6.05
N TRP A 337 2.66 4.90 5.99
CA TRP A 337 3.29 5.62 4.87
C TRP A 337 3.85 4.65 3.85
N ALA A 338 3.72 4.97 2.57
CA ALA A 338 4.27 4.19 1.46
C ALA A 338 4.83 5.14 0.41
N PHE A 339 6.00 4.81 -0.14
CA PHE A 339 6.54 5.49 -1.33
C PHE A 339 6.27 4.70 -2.60
N SER A 340 6.05 3.39 -2.52
CA SER A 340 5.69 2.55 -3.65
C SER A 340 4.64 1.54 -3.24
N ASN A 341 3.86 1.10 -4.21
CA ASN A 341 2.94 -0.02 -4.12
C ASN A 341 2.72 -0.59 -5.53
N HIS A 342 1.77 -1.51 -5.68
CA HIS A 342 1.42 -2.11 -6.97
C HIS A 342 0.54 -1.23 -7.89
N ASP A 343 0.25 0.02 -7.52
CA ASP A 343 -0.61 0.94 -8.31
C ASP A 343 0.11 2.20 -8.81
N VAL A 344 1.31 2.49 -8.29
CA VAL A 344 2.07 3.67 -8.69
C VAL A 344 3.44 3.31 -9.24
N VAL A 345 3.95 4.19 -10.11
CA VAL A 345 5.32 4.14 -10.64
C VAL A 345 6.32 4.02 -9.50
N ARG A 346 7.29 3.11 -9.57
CA ARG A 346 8.32 2.92 -8.51
C ARG A 346 9.00 4.24 -8.15
N HIS A 347 9.13 4.53 -6.86
CA HIS A 347 9.52 5.86 -6.37
C HIS A 347 10.90 6.32 -6.90
N VAL A 348 11.84 5.38 -7.09
CA VAL A 348 13.18 5.65 -7.63
C VAL A 348 13.10 6.21 -9.06
N SER A 349 12.12 5.79 -9.85
CA SER A 349 11.84 6.40 -11.16
C SER A 349 10.96 7.64 -11.04
N ARG A 350 9.88 7.56 -10.24
CA ARG A 350 8.87 8.62 -10.09
C ARG A 350 9.51 9.94 -9.66
N TRP A 351 10.43 9.89 -8.70
CA TRP A 351 11.08 11.06 -8.12
C TRP A 351 12.57 11.18 -8.47
N GLY A 352 13.22 10.08 -8.90
CA GLY A 352 14.65 10.04 -9.21
C GLY A 352 15.00 10.10 -10.70
N SER A 353 14.06 10.43 -11.57
CA SER A 353 14.28 10.45 -13.03
C SER A 353 15.46 11.33 -13.46
N LEU A 354 15.65 12.47 -12.80
CA LEU A 354 16.74 13.44 -13.03
C LEU A 354 17.93 13.29 -12.07
N VAL A 355 17.90 12.31 -11.17
CA VAL A 355 18.95 12.09 -10.18
C VAL A 355 20.04 11.18 -10.76
N ALA A 356 21.29 11.65 -10.71
CA ALA A 356 22.44 10.92 -11.25
C ALA A 356 22.77 9.65 -10.44
N ASP A 357 22.81 9.75 -9.12
CA ASP A 357 23.03 8.63 -8.21
C ASP A 357 21.70 8.17 -7.58
N ARG A 358 21.01 7.29 -8.29
CA ARG A 358 19.73 6.72 -7.83
C ARG A 358 19.89 5.75 -6.66
N ASP A 359 21.08 5.20 -6.44
CA ASP A 359 21.31 4.31 -5.29
C ASP A 359 21.40 5.14 -4.01
N ALA A 360 22.12 6.27 -4.03
CA ALA A 360 22.14 7.20 -2.91
C ALA A 360 20.73 7.73 -2.59
N LEU A 361 19.94 8.08 -3.62
CA LEU A 361 18.53 8.44 -3.47
C LEU A 361 17.71 7.34 -2.79
N ALA A 362 17.76 6.11 -3.31
CA ALA A 362 16.99 4.98 -2.77
C ALA A 362 17.36 4.69 -1.31
N LYS A 363 18.65 4.77 -0.97
CA LYS A 363 19.15 4.62 0.40
C LYS A 363 18.64 5.72 1.33
N GLN A 364 18.65 6.97 0.88
CA GLN A 364 18.15 8.09 1.67
C GLN A 364 16.65 7.98 1.91
N TYR A 365 15.88 7.66 0.87
CA TYR A 365 14.43 7.53 0.98
C TYR A 365 14.02 6.36 1.86
N ALA A 366 14.78 5.26 1.86
CA ALA A 366 14.62 4.19 2.85
C ALA A 366 14.75 4.74 4.28
N ALA A 367 15.81 5.51 4.54
CA ALA A 367 16.03 6.10 5.85
C ALA A 367 14.93 7.10 6.23
N LEU A 368 14.51 7.95 5.29
CA LEU A 368 13.47 8.95 5.47
C LEU A 368 12.14 8.31 5.87
N ILE A 369 11.61 7.39 5.07
CA ILE A 369 10.30 6.77 5.35
C ILE A 369 10.33 5.98 6.67
N LEU A 370 11.45 5.33 6.97
CA LEU A 370 11.63 4.55 8.19
C LEU A 370 11.74 5.38 9.47
N THR A 371 11.98 6.70 9.35
CA THR A 371 12.03 7.63 10.48
C THR A 371 10.90 8.66 10.51
N LEU A 372 9.90 8.58 9.61
CA LEU A 372 8.65 9.34 9.76
C LEU A 372 7.78 8.75 10.88
N ARG A 373 6.86 9.55 11.43
CA ARG A 373 5.88 9.10 12.44
C ARG A 373 4.75 8.35 11.74
N GLY A 374 4.72 7.04 11.88
CA GLY A 374 3.69 6.17 11.34
C GLY A 374 4.19 4.74 11.20
N SER A 375 3.32 3.86 10.72
CA SER A 375 3.72 2.57 10.16
C SER A 375 4.25 2.77 8.75
N VAL A 376 4.94 1.76 8.21
CA VAL A 376 5.57 1.85 6.89
C VAL A 376 5.16 0.66 6.04
N CYS A 377 4.85 0.91 4.79
CA CYS A 377 4.70 -0.12 3.77
C CYS A 377 5.85 0.01 2.76
N LEU A 378 6.65 -1.05 2.61
CA LEU A 378 7.71 -1.17 1.62
C LEU A 378 7.24 -2.11 0.52
N TYR A 379 7.39 -1.73 -0.74
CA TYR A 379 6.93 -2.55 -1.86
C TYR A 379 8.03 -3.46 -2.42
N GLN A 380 7.68 -4.66 -2.87
CA GLN A 380 8.68 -5.59 -3.42
C GLN A 380 9.57 -4.97 -4.51
N GLY A 381 10.89 -5.07 -4.31
CA GLY A 381 11.92 -4.51 -5.20
C GLY A 381 12.33 -3.08 -4.85
N GLU A 382 11.60 -2.39 -3.96
CA GLU A 382 12.04 -1.12 -3.39
C GLU A 382 13.38 -1.26 -2.65
N GLU A 383 13.58 -2.37 -1.94
CA GLU A 383 14.82 -2.69 -1.24
C GLU A 383 16.01 -2.94 -2.18
N LEU A 384 15.75 -3.17 -3.47
CA LEU A 384 16.76 -3.35 -4.50
C LEU A 384 16.99 -2.08 -5.31
N GLY A 385 16.24 -1.01 -5.03
CA GLY A 385 16.22 0.21 -5.84
C GLY A 385 15.76 -0.06 -7.28
N LEU A 386 14.79 -0.97 -7.48
CA LEU A 386 14.26 -1.23 -8.82
C LEU A 386 13.58 0.02 -9.36
N THR A 387 13.87 0.34 -10.62
CA THR A 387 13.24 1.42 -11.37
C THR A 387 11.94 0.95 -12.01
N GLU A 388 11.06 1.87 -12.38
CA GLU A 388 9.90 1.54 -13.22
C GLU A 388 10.34 0.85 -14.51
N ALA A 389 9.69 -0.27 -14.85
CA ALA A 389 9.93 -0.96 -16.11
C ALA A 389 9.21 -0.25 -17.26
N ASP A 390 9.90 -0.02 -18.37
CA ASP A 390 9.26 0.48 -19.60
C ASP A 390 8.77 -0.71 -20.45
N LEU A 391 7.46 -0.78 -20.62
CA LEU A 391 6.80 -1.85 -21.35
C LEU A 391 6.29 -1.37 -22.70
N ALA A 392 6.43 -2.22 -23.71
CA ALA A 392 5.82 -1.98 -25.00
C ALA A 392 4.31 -2.25 -24.93
N TYR A 393 3.54 -1.61 -25.80
CA TYR A 393 2.06 -1.73 -25.81
C TYR A 393 1.59 -3.19 -25.86
N GLN A 394 2.23 -4.04 -26.67
CA GLN A 394 1.84 -5.45 -26.80
C GLN A 394 2.13 -6.30 -25.55
N ASP A 395 2.94 -5.80 -24.62
CA ASP A 395 3.27 -6.46 -23.37
C ASP A 395 2.39 -5.95 -22.20
N LEU A 396 1.60 -4.90 -22.41
CA LEU A 396 0.66 -4.41 -21.41
C LEU A 396 -0.45 -5.43 -21.17
N GLN A 397 -0.75 -5.63 -19.89
CA GLN A 397 -1.81 -6.51 -19.40
C GLN A 397 -2.88 -5.68 -18.68
N ASP A 398 -2.51 -4.60 -17.98
CA ASP A 398 -3.40 -3.78 -17.18
C ASP A 398 -4.48 -3.07 -18.03
N PRO A 399 -5.77 -3.40 -17.84
CA PRO A 399 -6.84 -2.75 -18.60
C PRO A 399 -6.86 -1.23 -18.37
N TYR A 400 -6.40 -0.75 -17.21
CA TYR A 400 -6.35 0.66 -16.93
C TYR A 400 -5.33 1.40 -17.83
N GLY A 401 -4.17 0.77 -18.06
CA GLY A 401 -3.17 1.28 -18.99
C GLY A 401 -3.59 1.20 -20.45
N ILE A 402 -4.27 0.12 -20.82
CA ILE A 402 -4.79 -0.05 -22.19
C ILE A 402 -5.84 1.03 -22.51
N GLN A 403 -6.69 1.38 -21.54
CA GLN A 403 -7.76 2.37 -21.72
C GLN A 403 -7.24 3.80 -21.98
N PHE A 404 -6.15 4.20 -21.33
CA PHE A 404 -5.64 5.58 -21.37
C PHE A 404 -4.32 5.71 -22.14
N TRP A 405 -3.92 4.67 -22.89
CA TRP A 405 -2.74 4.69 -23.73
C TRP A 405 -2.82 5.78 -24.82
N PRO A 406 -1.70 6.47 -25.16
CA PRO A 406 -0.35 6.31 -24.60
C PRO A 406 -0.05 7.20 -23.39
N GLU A 407 -0.94 8.14 -23.05
CA GLU A 407 -0.67 9.18 -22.05
C GLU A 407 -0.57 8.63 -20.63
N PHE A 408 -1.25 7.51 -20.35
CA PHE A 408 -1.07 6.73 -19.14
C PHE A 408 -0.93 5.25 -19.50
N LYS A 409 0.21 4.66 -19.13
CA LYS A 409 0.57 3.28 -19.50
C LYS A 409 0.09 2.22 -18.50
N GLY A 410 -0.69 2.61 -17.49
CA GLY A 410 -1.16 1.68 -16.47
C GLY A 410 -0.13 1.42 -15.39
N ARG A 411 -0.29 0.28 -14.74
CA ARG A 411 0.44 -0.12 -13.52
C ARG A 411 1.41 -1.28 -13.75
N ASP A 412 1.48 -1.82 -14.97
CA ASP A 412 2.33 -2.98 -15.25
C ASP A 412 3.82 -2.73 -15.02
N GLY A 413 4.29 -1.48 -15.18
CA GLY A 413 5.70 -1.11 -15.01
C GLY A 413 6.25 -1.33 -13.59
N CYS A 414 5.40 -1.27 -12.57
CA CYS A 414 5.76 -1.61 -11.19
C CYS A 414 5.43 -3.07 -10.81
N ARG A 415 4.71 -3.81 -11.67
CA ARG A 415 4.25 -5.19 -11.45
C ARG A 415 5.12 -6.23 -12.14
N THR A 416 6.23 -5.87 -12.78
CA THR A 416 7.15 -6.85 -13.38
C THR A 416 7.74 -7.83 -12.36
N PRO A 417 8.15 -9.04 -12.78
CA PRO A 417 8.62 -10.07 -11.85
C PRO A 417 9.85 -9.67 -11.03
N MET A 418 9.89 -10.09 -9.77
CA MET A 418 11.01 -9.93 -8.86
C MET A 418 12.26 -10.64 -9.38
N VAL A 419 13.43 -10.04 -9.20
CA VAL A 419 14.72 -10.54 -9.70
C VAL A 419 15.56 -11.11 -8.56
N TRP A 420 15.62 -12.43 -8.48
CA TRP A 420 16.33 -13.17 -7.44
C TRP A 420 17.78 -13.46 -7.78
N ASP A 421 18.06 -13.88 -9.02
CA ASP A 421 19.39 -14.27 -9.46
C ASP A 421 19.72 -13.78 -10.87
N SER A 422 20.77 -12.95 -10.98
CA SER A 422 21.23 -12.40 -12.26
C SER A 422 21.78 -13.44 -13.24
N GLN A 423 22.18 -14.62 -12.76
CA GLN A 423 22.79 -15.67 -13.58
C GLN A 423 21.80 -16.74 -14.05
N VAL A 424 20.52 -16.62 -13.65
CA VAL A 424 19.47 -17.59 -13.98
C VAL A 424 18.50 -16.93 -14.96
N THR A 425 17.93 -17.74 -15.86
CA THR A 425 16.90 -17.29 -16.79
C THR A 425 15.76 -16.62 -16.03
N GLN A 426 15.20 -15.54 -16.61
CA GLN A 426 14.13 -14.76 -16.00
C GLN A 426 14.47 -14.21 -14.61
N GLY A 427 15.75 -13.94 -14.33
CA GLY A 427 16.17 -13.43 -13.03
C GLY A 427 15.92 -14.40 -11.87
N GLY A 428 15.77 -15.71 -12.13
CA GLY A 428 15.43 -16.70 -11.10
C GLY A 428 13.97 -16.64 -10.61
N PHE A 429 13.11 -15.84 -11.25
CA PHE A 429 11.67 -15.77 -10.94
C PHE A 429 10.91 -17.03 -11.37
N SER A 430 11.15 -17.53 -12.59
CA SER A 430 10.44 -18.66 -13.21
C SER A 430 11.37 -19.44 -14.12
N THR A 431 11.01 -20.69 -14.41
CA THR A 431 11.66 -21.52 -15.44
C THR A 431 11.07 -21.34 -16.84
N VAL A 432 9.94 -20.62 -16.98
CA VAL A 432 9.27 -20.35 -18.26
C VAL A 432 9.13 -18.85 -18.52
N LYS A 433 8.53 -18.44 -19.65
CA LYS A 433 8.25 -17.03 -19.92
C LYS A 433 7.25 -16.51 -18.88
N PRO A 434 7.58 -15.48 -18.08
CA PRO A 434 6.66 -14.92 -17.10
C PRO A 434 5.50 -14.15 -17.75
N TRP A 435 4.46 -13.91 -16.96
CA TRP A 435 3.26 -13.19 -17.40
C TRP A 435 3.51 -11.72 -17.78
N LEU A 436 4.51 -11.09 -17.18
CA LEU A 436 5.11 -9.80 -17.58
C LEU A 436 6.61 -9.97 -17.84
N PRO A 437 7.22 -9.22 -18.76
CA PRO A 437 8.64 -9.38 -19.06
C PRO A 437 9.52 -8.99 -17.86
N VAL A 438 10.67 -9.65 -17.73
CA VAL A 438 11.71 -9.31 -16.75
C VAL A 438 12.64 -8.25 -17.34
N PRO A 439 12.68 -7.03 -16.79
CA PRO A 439 13.52 -5.96 -17.36
C PRO A 439 15.02 -6.26 -17.17
N VAL A 440 15.82 -5.95 -18.19
CA VAL A 440 17.28 -6.23 -18.16
C VAL A 440 17.95 -5.41 -17.06
N GLU A 441 17.53 -4.16 -16.87
CA GLU A 441 18.00 -3.27 -15.82
C GLU A 441 17.68 -3.79 -14.40
N HIS A 442 16.62 -4.59 -14.24
CA HIS A 442 16.32 -5.25 -12.97
C HIS A 442 17.24 -6.44 -12.73
N ILE A 443 17.56 -7.23 -13.76
CA ILE A 443 18.49 -8.37 -13.62
C ILE A 443 19.85 -7.92 -13.07
N LEU A 444 20.33 -6.73 -13.47
CA LEU A 444 21.57 -6.14 -12.96
C LEU A 444 21.50 -5.73 -11.48
N ARG A 445 20.30 -5.66 -10.90
CA ARG A 445 20.01 -5.32 -9.50
C ARG A 445 19.47 -6.50 -8.70
N ALA A 446 19.52 -7.72 -9.25
CA ALA A 446 18.96 -8.91 -8.62
C ALA A 446 19.49 -9.13 -7.19
N VAL A 447 18.72 -9.84 -6.36
CA VAL A 447 19.11 -10.16 -4.98
C VAL A 447 20.51 -10.80 -4.94
N SER A 448 20.84 -11.72 -5.86
CA SER A 448 22.16 -12.37 -5.92
C SER A 448 23.34 -11.41 -6.18
N VAL A 449 23.07 -10.24 -6.79
CA VAL A 449 24.09 -9.21 -7.06
C VAL A 449 24.32 -8.34 -5.84
N GLN A 450 23.26 -7.95 -5.14
CA GLN A 450 23.33 -7.00 -4.02
C GLN A 450 23.62 -7.68 -2.68
N ASN A 451 23.20 -8.93 -2.50
CA ASN A 451 23.33 -9.63 -1.23
C ASN A 451 24.80 -9.82 -0.83
N GLY A 452 25.20 -9.25 0.30
CA GLY A 452 26.57 -9.27 0.80
C GLY A 452 27.48 -8.15 0.27
N ASP A 453 27.04 -7.31 -0.66
CA ASP A 453 27.73 -6.05 -0.98
C ASP A 453 27.29 -4.96 -0.01
N GLU A 454 28.19 -4.57 0.91
CA GLU A 454 27.94 -3.57 1.96
C GLU A 454 27.53 -2.19 1.42
N ASN A 455 27.81 -1.91 0.15
CA ASN A 455 27.46 -0.67 -0.52
C ASN A 455 26.15 -0.77 -1.33
N SER A 456 25.50 -1.93 -1.38
CA SER A 456 24.25 -2.09 -2.12
C SER A 456 23.07 -1.37 -1.46
N VAL A 457 21.99 -1.19 -2.22
CA VAL A 457 20.72 -0.66 -1.68
C VAL A 457 20.12 -1.68 -0.70
N LEU A 458 20.16 -2.97 -1.04
CA LEU A 458 19.66 -4.07 -0.20
C LEU A 458 20.29 -4.07 1.20
N GLU A 459 21.62 -4.03 1.28
CA GLU A 459 22.31 -4.04 2.58
C GLU A 459 22.05 -2.75 3.37
N GLN A 460 21.83 -1.61 2.69
CA GLN A 460 21.41 -0.39 3.37
C GLN A 460 20.01 -0.50 3.98
N TYR A 461 19.04 -1.11 3.28
CA TYR A 461 17.71 -1.37 3.85
C TYR A 461 17.80 -2.26 5.10
N ARG A 462 18.52 -3.39 5.01
CA ARG A 462 18.75 -4.31 6.15
C ARG A 462 19.38 -3.59 7.35
N ARG A 463 20.43 -2.83 7.07
CA ARG A 463 21.16 -2.04 8.07
C ARG A 463 20.25 -1.02 8.73
N PHE A 464 19.48 -0.26 7.95
CA PHE A 464 18.63 0.79 8.48
C PHE A 464 17.41 0.25 9.22
N LEU A 465 16.82 -0.87 8.78
CA LEU A 465 15.76 -1.57 9.53
C LEU A 465 16.27 -2.09 10.88
N THR A 466 17.49 -2.63 10.90
CA THR A 466 18.15 -3.05 12.15
C THR A 466 18.42 -1.84 13.06
N PHE A 467 18.96 -0.74 12.50
CA PHE A 467 19.17 0.51 13.21
C PHE A 467 17.87 1.06 13.79
N ARG A 468 16.79 1.06 13.00
CA ARG A 468 15.45 1.50 13.44
C ARG A 468 14.97 0.73 14.67
N LYS A 469 15.16 -0.58 14.70
CA LYS A 469 14.74 -1.44 15.83
C LYS A 469 15.50 -1.15 17.13
N GLN A 470 16.69 -0.55 17.06
CA GLN A 470 17.47 -0.17 18.24
C GLN A 470 16.95 1.10 18.92
N HIS A 471 16.08 1.86 18.24
CA HIS A 471 15.64 3.19 18.64
C HIS A 471 14.10 3.28 18.64
N PRO A 472 13.44 2.98 19.77
CA PRO A 472 11.98 3.03 19.88
C PRO A 472 11.36 4.36 19.47
N ALA A 473 12.11 5.47 19.55
CA ALA A 473 11.71 6.78 19.07
C ALA A 473 11.29 6.79 17.59
N PHE A 474 11.87 5.94 16.74
CA PHE A 474 11.46 5.88 15.33
C PHE A 474 10.11 5.17 15.12
N ALA A 475 9.79 4.18 15.95
CA ALA A 475 8.53 3.44 15.83
C ALA A 475 7.35 4.14 16.52
N LYS A 476 7.56 4.64 17.75
CA LYS A 476 6.47 5.15 18.61
C LYS A 476 6.57 6.65 18.91
N GLY A 477 7.69 7.29 18.59
CA GLY A 477 7.95 8.66 19.00
C GLY A 477 7.15 9.71 18.24
N GLU A 478 6.96 10.85 18.89
CA GLU A 478 6.49 12.07 18.27
C GLU A 478 7.49 12.58 17.22
N ILE A 479 7.05 13.46 16.34
CA ILE A 479 7.90 14.11 15.32
C ILE A 479 7.77 15.63 15.46
N ALA A 480 8.89 16.33 15.50
CA ALA A 480 8.93 17.79 15.56
C ALA A 480 9.93 18.34 14.54
N PHE A 481 9.44 19.13 13.58
CA PHE A 481 10.25 19.71 12.52
C PHE A 481 10.98 20.96 12.99
N THR A 482 12.17 21.16 12.43
CA THR A 482 12.88 22.44 12.43
C THR A 482 12.79 23.01 11.03
N GLU A 483 12.75 24.34 10.90
CA GLU A 483 12.69 25.01 9.60
C GLU A 483 13.77 24.45 8.66
N PRO A 484 13.41 24.03 7.42
CA PRO A 484 14.35 23.49 6.46
C PRO A 484 15.48 24.47 6.15
N GLN A 485 16.68 23.94 5.91
CA GLN A 485 17.84 24.73 5.53
C GLN A 485 18.13 24.53 4.04
N GLY A 486 17.36 25.21 3.19
CA GLY A 486 17.36 24.97 1.74
C GLY A 486 16.88 23.54 1.44
N ASP A 487 17.72 22.74 0.79
CA ASP A 487 17.41 21.34 0.46
C ASP A 487 17.66 20.37 1.64
N VAL A 488 17.93 20.88 2.84
CA VAL A 488 18.14 20.06 4.04
C VAL A 488 16.86 19.99 4.87
N LEU A 489 16.38 18.76 5.07
CA LEU A 489 15.27 18.46 5.98
C LEU A 489 15.82 18.12 7.37
N LEU A 490 15.27 18.75 8.42
CA LEU A 490 15.63 18.52 9.82
C LEU A 490 14.39 18.28 10.67
N TYR A 491 14.39 17.20 11.46
CA TYR A 491 13.37 16.99 12.47
C TYR A 491 13.90 16.12 13.61
N THR A 492 13.20 16.12 14.73
CA THR A 492 13.48 15.24 15.86
C THR A 492 12.39 14.20 16.04
N ARG A 493 12.79 13.01 16.51
CA ARG A 493 11.92 11.95 16.99
C ARG A 493 12.09 11.79 18.49
N HIS A 494 11.00 11.89 19.24
CA HIS A 494 11.03 11.88 20.70
C HIS A 494 10.15 10.77 21.27
N TYR A 495 10.71 9.92 22.13
CA TYR A 495 9.97 8.91 22.87
C TYR A 495 10.60 8.61 24.23
N GLY A 496 9.84 8.82 25.31
CA GLY A 496 10.36 8.66 26.67
C GLY A 496 11.51 9.62 26.95
N SER A 497 12.69 9.12 27.26
CA SER A 497 13.89 9.92 27.49
C SER A 497 14.79 10.07 26.26
N GLU A 498 14.43 9.46 25.13
CA GLU A 498 15.23 9.49 23.91
C GLU A 498 14.72 10.56 22.95
N THR A 499 15.61 11.46 22.54
CA THR A 499 15.38 12.40 21.43
C THR A 499 16.46 12.19 20.39
N ILE A 500 16.05 11.87 19.15
CA ILE A 500 16.96 11.67 18.02
C ILE A 500 16.70 12.77 16.98
N LEU A 501 17.74 13.49 16.59
CA LEU A 501 17.75 14.37 15.44
C LEU A 501 17.99 13.56 14.17
N CYS A 502 17.17 13.79 13.16
CA CYS A 502 17.31 13.29 11.81
C CYS A 502 17.60 14.45 10.86
N VAL A 503 18.61 14.32 10.01
CA VAL A 503 18.98 15.31 9.00
C VAL A 503 19.16 14.64 7.65
N PHE A 504 18.55 15.19 6.60
CA PHE A 504 18.61 14.64 5.24
C PHE A 504 18.99 15.73 4.24
N ASN A 505 20.02 15.49 3.42
CA ASN A 505 20.35 16.35 2.28
C ASN A 505 19.59 15.90 1.03
N MET A 506 18.49 16.55 0.69
CA MET A 506 17.62 16.17 -0.44
C MET A 506 18.08 16.81 -1.76
N SER A 507 19.39 16.92 -1.97
CA SER A 507 20.00 17.51 -3.17
C SER A 507 21.09 16.64 -3.78
N ALA A 508 21.45 16.96 -5.03
CA ALA A 508 22.49 16.28 -5.80
C ALA A 508 23.92 16.74 -5.47
N THR A 509 24.10 17.63 -4.49
CA THR A 509 25.41 18.17 -4.11
C THR A 509 25.63 18.04 -2.61
N GLU A 510 26.89 17.91 -2.18
CA GLU A 510 27.22 18.01 -0.75
C GLU A 510 26.77 19.36 -0.19
N THR A 511 26.26 19.35 1.03
CA THR A 511 25.78 20.55 1.73
C THR A 511 26.18 20.53 3.19
N THR A 512 26.24 21.71 3.81
CA THR A 512 26.52 21.86 5.23
C THR A 512 25.24 22.26 5.96
N ALA A 513 24.82 21.45 6.93
CA ALA A 513 23.69 21.76 7.81
C ALA A 513 24.17 22.28 9.17
N THR A 514 23.45 23.24 9.74
CA THR A 514 23.66 23.70 11.12
C THR A 514 22.71 22.95 12.04
N LEU A 515 23.24 22.28 13.07
CA LEU A 515 22.44 21.54 14.03
C LEU A 515 21.65 22.50 14.96
N PRO A 516 20.43 22.14 15.38
CA PRO A 516 19.70 22.86 16.42
C PRO A 516 20.50 22.95 17.73
N GLU A 517 20.18 23.93 18.58
CA GLU A 517 20.79 24.03 19.90
C GLU A 517 20.64 22.74 20.71
N GLY A 518 21.73 22.24 21.29
CA GLY A 518 21.76 21.00 22.04
C GLY A 518 23.13 20.33 22.00
N SER A 519 23.37 19.41 22.95
CA SER A 519 24.55 18.55 22.91
C SER A 519 24.19 17.26 22.15
N TRP A 520 24.50 17.24 20.86
CA TRP A 520 24.16 16.13 19.97
C TRP A 520 25.30 15.12 19.86
N GLN A 521 25.02 13.86 20.16
CA GLN A 521 25.93 12.74 20.01
C GLN A 521 25.59 11.94 18.75
N ALA A 522 26.50 11.86 17.79
CA ALA A 522 26.30 11.11 16.56
C ALA A 522 25.98 9.63 16.85
N LEU A 523 24.95 9.11 16.20
CA LEU A 523 24.61 7.70 16.23
C LEU A 523 25.40 6.95 15.15
N ALA A 524 25.76 5.70 15.41
CA ALA A 524 26.46 4.83 14.46
C ALA A 524 25.54 3.70 13.99
N GLY A 525 25.94 2.98 12.93
CA GLY A 525 25.23 1.79 12.45
C GLY A 525 24.12 2.06 11.43
N HIS A 526 23.81 3.33 11.11
CA HIS A 526 22.81 3.68 10.09
C HIS A 526 23.36 3.65 8.65
N GLY A 527 24.68 3.60 8.45
CA GLY A 527 25.29 3.41 7.12
C GLY A 527 25.45 4.66 6.24
N PHE A 528 25.30 5.86 6.81
CA PHE A 528 25.60 7.11 6.10
C PHE A 528 26.91 7.71 6.61
N ALA A 529 27.62 8.39 5.71
CA ALA A 529 28.81 9.17 6.04
C ALA A 529 28.43 10.64 6.25
N SER A 530 29.05 11.26 7.24
CA SER A 530 28.93 12.69 7.54
C SER A 530 30.16 13.15 8.30
N ASN A 531 30.58 14.40 8.09
CA ASN A 531 31.70 14.99 8.83
C ASN A 531 31.19 16.08 9.79
N ASN A 532 31.46 15.92 11.08
CA ASN A 532 30.98 16.84 12.11
C ASN A 532 32.08 17.81 12.56
N TYR A 533 31.77 19.11 12.59
CA TYR A 533 32.67 20.15 13.09
C TYR A 533 31.90 21.16 13.95
N GLY A 534 31.90 20.94 15.27
CA GLY A 534 31.15 21.78 16.21
C GLY A 534 29.64 21.56 16.06
N ASN A 535 28.91 22.63 15.73
CA ASN A 535 27.46 22.60 15.49
C ASN A 535 27.10 22.49 13.99
N LYS A 536 28.06 22.16 13.13
CA LYS A 536 27.84 21.97 11.69
C LYS A 536 28.20 20.57 11.25
N ILE A 537 27.50 20.08 10.24
CA ILE A 537 27.73 18.78 9.63
C ILE A 537 27.76 18.90 8.12
N ASP A 538 28.77 18.32 7.48
CA ASP A 538 28.80 18.15 6.02
C ASP A 538 28.13 16.82 5.67
N ILE A 539 27.16 16.89 4.75
CA ILE A 539 26.32 15.77 4.35
C ILE A 539 26.48 15.60 2.83
N PRO A 540 26.97 14.44 2.36
CA PRO A 540 27.07 14.14 0.93
C PRO A 540 25.73 14.30 0.20
N ALA A 541 25.76 14.38 -1.14
CA ALA A 541 24.56 14.34 -1.97
C ALA A 541 23.68 13.14 -1.60
N TRP A 542 22.38 13.36 -1.38
CA TRP A 542 21.44 12.33 -0.90
C TRP A 542 21.90 11.60 0.39
N GLY A 543 22.74 12.24 1.22
CA GLY A 543 23.21 11.70 2.50
C GLY A 543 22.24 11.97 3.65
N ALA A 544 22.47 11.32 4.79
CA ALA A 544 21.71 11.55 6.01
C ALA A 544 22.60 11.50 7.25
N TYR A 545 22.14 12.10 8.35
CA TYR A 545 22.82 12.12 9.64
C TYR A 545 21.81 11.93 10.78
N PHE A 546 22.22 11.17 11.79
CA PHE A 546 21.41 10.88 12.97
C PHE A 546 22.20 11.13 14.25
N ALA A 547 21.60 11.82 15.22
CA ALA A 547 22.24 12.09 16.50
C ALA A 547 21.25 12.05 17.66
N ARG A 548 21.69 11.61 18.83
CA ARG A 548 20.90 11.62 20.07
C ARG A 548 21.22 12.87 20.90
N LEU A 549 20.21 13.48 21.50
CA LEU A 549 20.41 14.54 22.50
C LEU A 549 20.98 13.92 23.80
N ALA A 550 22.09 14.46 24.29
CA ALA A 550 22.84 13.95 25.45
C ALA A 550 22.11 14.05 26.79
#